data_AF-A0A7Z1N8Z2-F1
#
_entry.id   AF-A0A7Z1N8Z2-F1
#
_cell.length_a   1.000
_cell.length_b   1.000
_cell.length_c   1.000
_cell.angle_alpha   90.00
_cell.angle_beta   90.00
_cell.angle_gamma   90.00
#
_symmetry.space_group_name_H-M   'P 1'
#
loop_
_entity.id
_entity.type
_entity.pdbx_description
1 polymer ?
#
loop_
_entity_poly.entity_id
_entity_poly.type
_entity_poly.pdbx_seq_one_letter_code
_entity_poly.pdbx_strand_id
1 'polypeptide(L)' 'MKKILTTPIKAEDLQDIRVGDVIYLTGTLVTCRDVCHRRLIELKRPIPYDLNGKAIFHAGPI' A
#
# COMPACT_ATOMS: atom_id res chain seq x y z
N MET A 1 -7.39 -3.13 21.39
CA MET A 1 -6.23 -4.04 21.18
C MET A 1 -5.45 -3.53 19.98
N LYS A 2 -4.12 -3.59 19.99
CA LYS A 2 -3.30 -3.10 18.86
C LYS A 2 -3.42 -4.05 17.67
N LYS A 3 -3.95 -3.60 16.53
CA LYS A 3 -3.98 -4.38 15.29
C LYS A 3 -2.78 -4.01 14.41
N ILE A 4 -2.01 -5.02 14.01
CA ILE A 4 -0.82 -4.88 13.16
C ILE A 4 -1.04 -5.70 11.89
N LEU A 5 -0.98 -5.07 10.72
CA LEU A 5 -1.01 -5.75 9.43
C LEU A 5 0.42 -5.88 8.90
N THR A 6 0.78 -7.07 8.41
CA THR A 6 2.08 -7.35 7.81
C THR A 6 1.92 -7.50 6.30
N THR A 7 2.65 -6.73 5.51
CA THR A 7 2.65 -6.91 4.05
C THR A 7 3.44 -8.16 3.64
N PRO A 8 3.00 -8.94 2.62
CA PRO A 8 1.80 -8.70 1.80
C PRO A 8 0.50 -9.07 2.54
N ILE A 9 -0.44 -8.14 2.54
CA ILE A 9 -1.77 -8.18 3.15
C ILE A 9 -2.71 -8.97 2.24
N LYS A 10 -3.49 -9.87 2.83
CA LYS A 10 -4.55 -10.61 2.17
C LYS A 10 -5.90 -9.94 2.41
N ALA A 11 -6.87 -10.24 1.57
CA ALA A 11 -8.24 -9.74 1.74
C ALA A 11 -8.85 -10.15 3.10
N GLU A 12 -8.47 -11.33 3.60
CA GLU A 12 -8.87 -11.90 4.90
C GLU A 12 -8.50 -10.97 6.06
N ASP A 13 -7.29 -10.39 6.03
CA ASP A 13 -6.73 -9.56 7.10
C ASP A 13 -7.49 -8.22 7.28
N LEU A 14 -8.26 -7.84 6.25
CA LEU A 14 -9.00 -6.59 6.16
C LEU A 14 -10.46 -6.72 6.58
N GLN A 15 -11.01 -7.94 6.68
CA GLN A 15 -12.46 -8.16 6.79
C GLN A 15 -13.11 -7.54 8.04
N ASP A 16 -12.37 -7.47 9.14
CA ASP A 16 -12.83 -6.97 10.44
C ASP A 16 -12.41 -5.51 10.73
N ILE A 17 -11.75 -4.84 9.78
CA ILE A 17 -11.37 -3.43 9.93
C ILE A 17 -12.59 -2.53 9.79
N ARG A 18 -12.72 -1.58 10.71
CA ARG A 18 -13.81 -0.60 10.76
C ARG A 18 -13.27 0.83 10.70
N VAL A 19 -14.12 1.74 10.25
CA VAL A 19 -13.80 3.18 10.29
C VAL A 19 -13.57 3.60 11.73
N GLY A 20 -12.46 4.30 11.97
CA GLY A 20 -12.03 4.72 13.31
C GLY A 20 -11.01 3.79 13.97
N ASP A 21 -10.75 2.61 13.41
CA ASP A 21 -9.73 1.72 13.95
C ASP A 21 -8.31 2.30 13.79
N VAL A 22 -7.50 2.13 14.83
CA VAL A 22 -6.07 2.42 14.76
C VAL A 22 -5.33 1.17 14.33
N ILE A 23 -4.77 1.22 13.12
CA ILE A 23 -4.03 0.11 12.50
C ILE A 23 -2.55 0.49 12.38
N TYR A 24 -1.68 -0.45 12.70
CA TYR A 24 -0.25 -0.35 12.45
C TYR A 24 0.11 -1.22 11.24
N LEU A 25 1.01 -0.74 10.39
CA LEU A 25 1.55 -1.50 9.27
C LEU A 25 3.00 -1.89 9.57
N THR A 26 3.37 -3.12 9.24
CA THR A 26 4.74 -3.62 9.30
C THR A 26 5.10 -4.36 8.00
N GLY A 27 6.38 -4.33 7.63
CA GLY A 27 6.89 -4.89 6.36
C GLY A 27 7.22 -3.81 5.33
N THR A 28 7.12 -4.16 4.05
CA THR A 28 7.55 -3.33 2.93
C THR A 28 6.41 -2.46 2.42
N LEU A 29 6.65 -1.16 2.47
CA LEU A 29 5.75 -0.12 1.95
C LEU A 29 6.38 0.49 0.70
N VAL A 30 5.56 0.83 -0.30
CA VAL A 30 6.02 1.49 -1.52
C VAL A 30 5.49 2.91 -1.56
N THR A 31 6.36 3.90 -1.78
CA THR A 31 5.93 5.29 -1.97
C THR A 31 5.55 5.53 -3.43
N CYS A 32 4.37 6.10 -3.66
CA CYS A 32 3.91 6.46 -5.00
C CYS A 32 2.90 7.60 -4.89
N ARG A 33 3.14 8.69 -5.63
CA ARG A 33 2.24 9.86 -5.74
C ARG A 33 1.93 10.16 -7.21
N ASP A 34 1.64 11.40 -7.53
CA ASP A 34 1.12 11.88 -8.82
C ASP A 34 1.88 11.33 -10.03
N VAL A 35 3.19 11.58 -10.10
CA VAL A 35 4.02 11.20 -11.27
C VAL A 35 4.16 9.69 -11.42
N CYS A 36 4.16 8.96 -10.31
CA CYS A 36 4.26 7.50 -10.32
C CYS A 36 2.97 6.87 -10.89
N HIS A 37 1.79 7.31 -10.44
CA HIS A 37 0.51 6.85 -10.98
C HIS A 37 0.38 7.18 -12.47
N ARG A 38 0.74 8.40 -12.89
CA ARG A 38 0.74 8.81 -14.29
C ARG A 38 1.62 7.92 -15.18
N ARG A 39 2.84 7.60 -14.72
CA ARG A 39 3.76 6.72 -15.47
C ARG A 39 3.21 5.31 -15.66
N LEU A 40 2.61 4.73 -14.62
CA LEU A 40 2.11 3.36 -14.66
C LEU A 40 0.79 3.24 -15.42
N ILE A 41 -0.17 4.13 -15.16
CA ILE A 41 -1.53 4.02 -15.67
C ILE A 41 -1.69 4.71 -17.03
N GLU A 42 -1.31 5.99 -17.15
CA GLU A 42 -1.50 6.75 -18.40
C GLU A 42 -0.47 6.35 -19.46
N LEU A 43 0.80 6.30 -19.06
CA LEU A 43 1.90 6.01 -19.99
C LEU A 43 2.14 4.51 -20.19
N LYS A 44 1.36 3.66 -19.52
CA LYS A 44 1.42 2.18 -19.60
C LYS A 44 2.85 1.63 -19.43
N ARG A 45 3.67 2.28 -18.60
CA ARG A 45 5.03 1.80 -18.34
C ARG A 45 4.95 0.51 -17.53
N PRO A 46 5.83 -0.47 -17.80
CA PRO A 46 5.88 -1.69 -17.02
C PRO A 46 6.15 -1.35 -15.57
N ILE A 47 5.43 -2.01 -14.68
CA ILE A 47 5.66 -1.84 -13.26
C ILE A 47 6.99 -2.54 -12.90
N PRO A 48 7.97 -1.82 -12.31
CA PRO A 48 9.28 -2.39 -12.02
C PRO A 48 9.29 -3.25 -10.74
N TYR A 49 8.14 -3.41 -10.09
CA TYR A 49 8.01 -4.03 -8.79
C TYR A 49 6.61 -4.62 -8.62
N ASP A 50 6.50 -5.81 -8.05
CA ASP A 50 5.20 -6.41 -7.75
C ASP A 50 4.53 -5.68 -6.59
N LEU A 51 3.35 -5.10 -6.81
CA LEU A 51 2.56 -4.42 -5.78
C LEU A 51 1.51 -5.32 -5.12
N ASN A 52 1.35 -6.56 -5.56
CA ASN A 52 0.29 -7.42 -5.05
C ASN A 52 0.42 -7.63 -3.52
N GLY A 53 -0.69 -7.40 -2.81
CA GLY A 53 -0.79 -7.43 -1.35
C GLY A 53 0.01 -6.33 -0.62
N LYS A 54 0.69 -5.42 -1.30
CA LYS A 54 1.50 -4.37 -0.64
C LYS A 54 0.67 -3.11 -0.44
N ALA A 55 1.14 -2.22 0.44
CA ALA A 55 0.51 -0.93 0.65
C ALA A 55 1.28 0.17 -0.10
N ILE A 56 0.53 1.02 -0.80
CA ILE A 56 1.04 2.25 -1.40
C ILE A 56 0.91 3.36 -0.34
N PHE A 57 2.04 3.91 0.08
CA PHE A 57 2.08 5.09 0.93
C PHE A 57 2.22 6.34 0.07
N HIS A 58 1.17 7.16 0.02
CA HIS A 58 1.14 8.37 -0.79
C HIS A 58 2.03 9.48 -0.19
N ALA A 59 3.35 9.37 -0.37
CA ALA A 59 4.35 10.25 0.24
C ALA A 59 5.52 10.56 -0.71
N GLY A 60 6.25 11.64 -0.42
CA GLY A 60 7.55 11.96 -1.02
C GLY A 60 8.55 12.18 0.10
N PRO A 61 9.41 11.19 0.40
CA PRO A 61 10.44 11.36 1.43
C PRO A 61 11.43 12.47 1.04
N ILE A 62 12.09 13.05 2.05
CA ILE A 62 13.20 14.00 1.89
C ILE A 62 14.50 13.20 1.71
#